data_AF-M0L550-F1
#
_entry.id   AF-M0L550-F1
#
_cell.length_a   1.000
_cell.length_b   1.000
_cell.length_c   1.000
_cell.angle_alpha   90.00
_cell.angle_beta   90.00
_cell.angle_gamma   90.00
#
_symmetry.space_group_name_H-M   'P 1'
#
loop_
_entity.id
_entity.type
_entity.pdbx_description
1 polymer ?
#
loop_
_entity_poly.entity_id
_entity_poly.type
_entity_poly.pdbx_seq_one_letter_code
_entity_poly.pdbx_strand_id
1 'polypeptide(L)'
;MASPQIDVDEIVETLERIRQRRHSAHTVFRDWVNLMLFALQRRDDPYLEIVDDYRERGDMDHPEGQRSVDLFSKAFGQLQERMAATDADVLGAVYEEYGMSSDAFGQHFTPHNVCEMTAEIAGVVDEGDTDDRQTVLDPACGSGRMLLVAGRKQPDALLFGQDKDPLCARMTALNCCFLNLDAYIIQGDSLTVEFQRAWQTSYSSLGGSVRELDDEEVSELREWVTDAFENTVEDSNDPSPEQQRDAGSKDRTAPVATSVPSEQAGLDAFKSSD
;
A
#
# COMPACT_ATOMS: atom_id res chain seq x y z
N MET A 1 9.20 0.31 -21.93
CA MET A 1 9.58 -1.12 -21.82
C MET A 1 8.32 -1.94 -22.08
N ALA A 2 8.39 -3.23 -22.41
CA ALA A 2 7.17 -4.03 -22.46
C ALA A 2 6.60 -4.12 -21.03
N SER A 3 5.28 -4.01 -20.86
CA SER A 3 4.64 -4.25 -19.56
C SER A 3 5.15 -5.57 -19.00
N PRO A 4 5.59 -5.65 -17.73
CA PRO A 4 6.02 -6.91 -17.15
C PRO A 4 4.89 -7.91 -17.30
N GLN A 5 5.16 -9.05 -17.93
CA GLN A 5 4.22 -10.16 -17.94
C GLN A 5 4.25 -10.76 -16.53
N ILE A 6 3.24 -10.43 -15.74
CA ILE A 6 3.12 -10.89 -14.37
C ILE A 6 2.51 -12.29 -14.41
N ASP A 7 3.38 -13.30 -14.35
CA ASP A 7 2.98 -14.70 -14.18
C ASP A 7 2.61 -14.95 -12.71
N VAL A 8 1.32 -15.24 -12.46
CA VAL A 8 0.75 -15.48 -11.13
C VAL A 8 0.22 -16.91 -10.96
N ASP A 9 0.42 -17.79 -11.94
CA ASP A 9 -0.17 -19.14 -12.00
C ASP A 9 0.11 -19.92 -10.71
N GLU A 10 1.35 -19.88 -10.22
CA GLU A 10 1.78 -20.66 -9.04
C GLU A 10 1.10 -20.20 -7.73
N ILE A 11 0.81 -18.89 -7.62
CA ILE A 11 0.11 -18.30 -6.48
C ILE A 11 -1.36 -18.70 -6.55
N VAL A 12 -1.97 -18.53 -7.73
CA VAL A 12 -3.37 -18.89 -8.01
C VAL A 12 -3.62 -20.37 -7.75
N GLU A 13 -2.75 -21.26 -8.23
CA GLU A 13 -2.82 -22.70 -7.96
C GLU A 13 -2.74 -23.01 -6.45
N THR A 14 -1.92 -22.28 -5.71
CA THR A 14 -1.76 -22.48 -4.26
C THR A 14 -3.03 -22.06 -3.50
N LEU A 15 -3.62 -20.92 -3.85
CA LEU A 15 -4.89 -20.45 -3.26
C LEU A 15 -6.07 -21.36 -3.66
N GLU A 16 -6.07 -21.88 -4.89
CA GLU A 16 -7.11 -22.80 -5.39
C GLU A 16 -7.21 -24.09 -4.56
N ARG A 17 -6.08 -24.60 -4.05
CA ARG A 17 -6.06 -25.76 -3.15
C ARG A 17 -6.81 -25.50 -1.85
N ILE A 18 -6.87 -24.25 -1.39
CA ILE A 18 -7.67 -23.83 -0.23
C ILE A 18 -9.13 -23.73 -0.66
N ARG A 19 -9.41 -23.09 -1.80
CA ARG A 19 -10.78 -22.94 -2.34
C ARG A 19 -11.53 -24.27 -2.47
N GLN A 20 -10.84 -25.32 -2.93
CA GLN A 20 -11.39 -26.68 -3.06
C GLN A 20 -11.93 -27.26 -1.74
N ARG A 21 -11.59 -26.67 -0.59
CA ARG A 21 -12.06 -27.03 0.76
C ARG A 21 -13.36 -26.32 1.16
N ARG A 22 -14.22 -26.01 0.19
CA ARG A 22 -15.54 -25.37 0.38
C ARG A 22 -15.48 -23.89 0.80
N HIS A 23 -14.38 -23.20 0.52
CA HIS A 23 -14.29 -21.75 0.71
C HIS A 23 -14.62 -21.04 -0.60
N SER A 24 -15.22 -19.85 -0.51
CA SER A 24 -15.40 -19.01 -1.70
C SER A 24 -14.07 -18.40 -2.12
N ALA A 25 -13.87 -18.11 -3.42
CA ALA A 25 -12.68 -17.42 -3.89
C ALA A 25 -12.48 -16.08 -3.15
N HIS A 26 -13.56 -15.32 -2.97
CA HIS A 26 -13.52 -14.04 -2.26
C HIS A 26 -13.07 -14.21 -0.81
N THR A 27 -13.59 -15.21 -0.09
CA THR A 27 -13.18 -15.52 1.28
C THR A 27 -11.69 -15.83 1.36
N VAL A 28 -11.20 -16.76 0.53
CA VAL A 28 -9.79 -17.16 0.54
C VAL A 28 -8.87 -15.97 0.26
N PHE A 29 -9.18 -15.16 -0.77
CA PHE A 29 -8.35 -14.02 -1.13
C PHE A 29 -8.38 -12.92 -0.06
N ARG A 30 -9.58 -12.58 0.44
CA ARG A 30 -9.75 -11.60 1.53
C ARG A 30 -8.99 -12.03 2.78
N ASP A 31 -9.10 -13.30 3.18
CA ASP A 31 -8.45 -13.81 4.36
C ASP A 31 -6.92 -13.82 4.18
N TRP A 32 -6.43 -14.17 2.99
CA TRP A 32 -5.01 -14.09 2.65
C TRP A 32 -4.47 -12.66 2.80
N VAL A 33 -5.16 -11.66 2.23
CA VAL A 33 -4.81 -10.23 2.37
C VAL A 33 -4.81 -9.81 3.84
N ASN A 34 -5.85 -10.16 4.59
CA ASN A 34 -5.96 -9.80 5.99
C ASN A 34 -4.88 -10.47 6.86
N LEU A 35 -4.58 -11.75 6.64
CA LEU A 35 -3.52 -12.46 7.36
C LEU A 35 -2.16 -11.79 7.15
N MET A 36 -1.82 -11.42 5.91
CA MET A 36 -0.59 -10.68 5.60
C MET A 36 -0.54 -9.33 6.34
N LEU A 37 -1.62 -8.55 6.24
CA LEU A 37 -1.70 -7.23 6.86
C LEU A 37 -1.60 -7.31 8.39
N PHE A 38 -2.37 -8.20 9.03
CA PHE A 38 -2.36 -8.35 10.48
C PHE A 38 -1.02 -8.86 11.00
N ALA A 39 -0.35 -9.76 10.26
CA ALA A 39 0.99 -10.22 10.61
C ALA A 39 2.01 -9.07 10.61
N LEU A 40 1.99 -8.21 9.58
CA LEU A 40 2.88 -7.04 9.49
C LEU A 40 2.60 -6.02 10.59
N GLN A 41 1.34 -5.86 10.98
CA GLN A 41 0.90 -4.96 12.04
C GLN A 41 1.02 -5.55 13.45
N ARG A 42 1.39 -6.84 13.57
CA ARG A 42 1.40 -7.59 14.84
C ARG A 42 0.05 -7.58 15.56
N ARG A 43 -1.03 -7.73 14.80
CA ARG A 43 -2.41 -7.79 15.30
C ARG A 43 -2.84 -9.24 15.46
N ASP A 44 -2.48 -9.85 16.59
CA ASP A 44 -2.70 -11.28 16.83
C ASP A 44 -4.17 -11.66 16.92
N ASP A 45 -5.02 -10.85 17.59
CA ASP A 45 -6.44 -11.19 17.80
C ASP A 45 -7.22 -11.43 16.49
N PRO A 46 -7.29 -10.47 15.53
CA PRO A 46 -8.01 -10.69 14.28
C PRO A 46 -7.30 -11.68 13.34
N TYR A 47 -5.98 -11.86 13.51
CA TYR A 47 -5.23 -12.90 12.78
C TYR A 47 -5.67 -14.30 13.25
N LEU A 48 -5.74 -14.52 14.56
CA LEU A 48 -6.13 -15.78 15.16
C LEU A 48 -7.60 -16.11 14.92
N GLU A 49 -8.48 -15.11 14.87
CA GLU A 49 -9.88 -15.30 14.48
C GLU A 49 -10.00 -15.96 13.10
N ILE A 50 -9.25 -15.46 12.10
CA ILE A 50 -9.20 -16.10 10.77
C ILE A 50 -8.62 -17.51 10.88
N VAL A 51 -7.51 -17.69 11.59
CA VAL A 51 -6.88 -19.02 11.72
C VAL A 51 -7.81 -20.05 12.37
N ASP A 52 -8.57 -19.63 13.39
CA ASP A 52 -9.51 -20.48 14.09
C ASP A 52 -10.71 -20.86 13.20
N ASP A 53 -11.21 -19.96 12.34
CA ASP A 53 -12.22 -20.29 11.33
C ASP A 53 -11.79 -21.44 10.40
N TYR A 54 -10.52 -21.45 9.96
CA TYR A 54 -9.97 -22.56 9.16
C TYR A 54 -9.79 -23.83 10.02
N ARG A 55 -9.40 -23.68 11.29
CA ARG A 55 -9.25 -24.81 12.22
C ARG A 55 -10.57 -25.52 12.49
N GLU A 56 -11.63 -24.78 12.79
CA GLU A 56 -12.96 -25.31 13.10
C GLU A 56 -13.58 -26.08 11.92
N ARG A 57 -13.17 -25.75 10.69
CA ARG A 57 -13.58 -26.44 9.46
C ARG A 57 -12.80 -27.73 9.18
N GLY A 58 -11.80 -28.05 9.99
CA GLY A 58 -10.95 -29.23 9.82
C GLY A 58 -9.78 -29.02 8.84
N ASP A 59 -9.56 -27.80 8.34
CA ASP A 59 -8.49 -27.52 7.36
C ASP A 59 -7.08 -27.66 7.97
N MET A 60 -6.99 -27.77 9.29
CA MET A 60 -5.77 -27.96 10.06
C MET A 60 -5.44 -29.45 10.31
N ASP A 61 -6.36 -30.37 9.98
CA ASP A 61 -6.16 -31.82 10.10
C ASP A 61 -5.26 -32.40 8.99
N HIS A 62 -4.97 -31.58 7.96
CA HIS A 62 -4.05 -31.94 6.90
C HIS A 62 -2.59 -32.03 7.41
N PRO A 63 -1.73 -32.83 6.73
CA PRO A 63 -0.30 -32.85 7.01
C PRO A 63 0.33 -31.45 6.92
N GLU A 64 1.42 -31.23 7.66
CA GLU A 64 2.23 -30.02 7.55
C GLU A 64 2.65 -29.77 6.09
N GLY A 65 2.60 -28.51 5.66
CA GLY A 65 2.78 -28.08 4.27
C GLY A 65 1.51 -28.20 3.41
N GLN A 66 0.43 -28.74 3.97
CA GLN A 66 -0.87 -28.86 3.31
C GLN A 66 -2.01 -28.23 4.11
N ARG A 67 -1.78 -27.69 5.31
CA ARG A 67 -2.81 -26.97 6.06
C ARG A 67 -3.12 -25.66 5.36
N SER A 68 -4.34 -25.14 5.48
CA SER A 68 -4.70 -23.89 4.78
C SER A 68 -3.79 -22.72 5.18
N VAL A 69 -3.36 -22.65 6.44
CA VAL A 69 -2.37 -21.64 6.90
C VAL A 69 -0.98 -21.83 6.30
N ASP A 70 -0.54 -23.07 6.06
CA ASP A 70 0.73 -23.36 5.41
C ASP A 70 0.67 -22.91 3.94
N LEU A 71 -0.49 -23.13 3.29
CA LEU A 71 -0.73 -22.72 1.91
C LEU A 71 -0.83 -21.19 1.76
N PHE A 72 -1.47 -20.49 2.70
CA PHE A 72 -1.45 -19.03 2.74
C PHE A 72 -0.02 -18.50 2.89
N SER A 73 0.76 -19.10 3.78
CA SER A 73 2.17 -18.72 3.99
C SER A 73 3.02 -19.00 2.73
N LYS A 74 2.77 -20.13 2.05
CA LYS A 74 3.41 -20.46 0.78
C LYS A 74 3.06 -19.44 -0.31
N ALA A 75 1.78 -19.11 -0.47
CA ALA A 75 1.31 -18.12 -1.43
C ALA A 75 1.92 -16.73 -1.15
N PHE A 76 2.07 -16.36 0.11
CA PHE A 76 2.76 -15.12 0.48
C PHE A 76 4.24 -15.14 0.09
N GLY A 77 4.96 -16.25 0.31
CA GLY A 77 6.33 -16.40 -0.15
C GLY A 77 6.48 -16.26 -1.66
N GLN A 78 5.58 -16.89 -2.43
CA GLN A 78 5.53 -16.77 -3.89
C GLN A 78 5.22 -15.34 -4.34
N LEU A 79 4.30 -14.65 -3.67
CA LEU A 79 4.00 -13.24 -3.92
C LEU A 79 5.25 -12.37 -3.76
N GLN A 80 5.97 -12.51 -2.64
CA GLN A 80 7.18 -11.72 -2.37
C GLN A 80 8.28 -11.99 -3.39
N GLU A 81 8.49 -13.25 -3.79
CA GLU A 81 9.47 -13.60 -4.83
C GLU A 81 9.14 -12.94 -6.17
N ARG A 82 7.86 -12.98 -6.58
CA ARG A 82 7.41 -12.36 -7.84
C ARG A 82 7.46 -10.84 -7.79
N MET A 83 7.09 -10.22 -6.67
CA MET A 83 7.19 -8.77 -6.50
C MET A 83 8.65 -8.31 -6.53
N ALA A 84 9.57 -9.04 -5.88
CA ALA A 84 11.00 -8.73 -5.93
C ALA A 84 11.59 -8.88 -7.35
N ALA A 85 11.11 -9.83 -8.14
CA ALA A 85 11.60 -10.08 -9.50
C ALA A 85 11.07 -9.08 -10.54
N THR A 86 9.84 -8.59 -10.34
CA THR A 86 9.14 -7.77 -11.35
C THR A 86 9.05 -6.30 -10.99
N ASP A 87 9.14 -5.98 -9.69
CA ASP A 87 8.72 -4.71 -9.14
C ASP A 87 7.38 -4.31 -9.78
N ALA A 88 6.32 -5.06 -9.51
CA ALA A 88 5.00 -4.85 -10.13
C ALA A 88 3.88 -5.13 -9.13
N ASP A 89 2.67 -4.73 -9.48
CA ASP A 89 1.44 -5.04 -8.74
C ASP A 89 1.05 -6.52 -8.96
N VAL A 90 1.79 -7.43 -8.32
CA VAL A 90 1.53 -8.87 -8.40
C VAL A 90 0.24 -9.21 -7.66
N LEU A 91 -0.03 -8.57 -6.52
CA LEU A 91 -1.23 -8.82 -5.72
C LEU A 91 -2.53 -8.47 -6.48
N GLY A 92 -2.54 -7.36 -7.20
CA GLY A 92 -3.64 -6.98 -8.09
C GLY A 92 -3.80 -7.92 -9.28
N ALA A 93 -2.70 -8.42 -9.86
CA ALA A 93 -2.77 -9.44 -10.90
C ALA A 93 -3.39 -10.76 -10.38
N VAL A 94 -3.02 -11.20 -9.17
CA VAL A 94 -3.65 -12.36 -8.51
C VAL A 94 -5.14 -12.09 -8.27
N TYR A 95 -5.52 -10.89 -7.81
CA TYR A 95 -6.93 -10.53 -7.63
C TYR A 95 -7.73 -10.67 -8.92
N GLU A 96 -7.23 -10.09 -10.01
CA GLU A 96 -7.90 -10.12 -11.32
C GLU A 96 -8.02 -11.55 -11.85
N GLU A 97 -6.96 -12.35 -11.74
CA GLU A 97 -6.92 -13.72 -12.26
C GLU A 97 -7.73 -14.72 -11.41
N TYR A 98 -7.49 -14.72 -10.10
CA TYR A 98 -8.20 -15.59 -9.16
C TYR A 98 -9.70 -15.26 -9.10
N GLY A 99 -10.02 -13.98 -9.26
CA GLY A 99 -11.37 -13.43 -9.29
C GLY A 99 -12.18 -13.79 -10.53
N MET A 100 -11.56 -14.15 -11.67
CA MET A 100 -12.25 -14.41 -12.95
C MET A 100 -13.38 -15.45 -12.88
N SER A 101 -13.37 -16.30 -11.86
CA SER A 101 -14.37 -17.36 -11.66
C SER A 101 -15.48 -17.00 -10.67
N SER A 102 -15.54 -15.76 -10.19
CA SER A 102 -16.48 -15.33 -9.14
C SER A 102 -17.09 -13.96 -9.42
N ASP A 103 -18.43 -13.89 -9.41
CA ASP A 103 -19.19 -12.64 -9.54
C ASP A 103 -18.92 -11.62 -8.41
N ALA A 104 -18.26 -12.05 -7.32
CA ALA A 104 -17.86 -11.17 -6.22
C ALA A 104 -16.65 -10.30 -6.56
N PHE A 105 -15.92 -10.64 -7.63
CA PHE A 105 -14.82 -9.84 -8.17
C PHE A 105 -15.32 -9.15 -9.42
N GLY A 106 -15.60 -7.84 -9.31
CA GLY A 106 -16.18 -7.05 -10.39
C GLY A 106 -15.33 -5.87 -10.84
N GLN A 107 -14.13 -5.72 -10.27
CA GLN A 107 -13.26 -4.59 -10.52
C GLN A 107 -12.14 -4.99 -11.48
N HIS A 108 -11.88 -4.14 -12.47
CA HIS A 108 -10.72 -4.23 -13.34
C HIS A 108 -9.80 -3.06 -13.00
N PHE A 109 -8.51 -3.35 -12.79
CA PHE A 109 -7.55 -2.30 -12.47
C PHE A 109 -6.96 -1.70 -13.74
N THR A 110 -6.55 -0.43 -13.63
CA THR A 110 -5.88 0.27 -14.73
C THR A 110 -4.66 -0.53 -15.21
N PRO A 111 -4.54 -0.88 -16.50
CA PRO A 111 -3.37 -1.63 -16.99
C PRO A 111 -2.06 -0.87 -16.78
N HIS A 112 -0.96 -1.58 -16.53
CA HIS A 112 0.33 -0.99 -16.18
C HIS A 112 0.82 0.11 -17.14
N ASN A 113 0.72 -0.13 -18.45
CA ASN A 113 1.13 0.84 -19.48
C ASN A 113 0.27 2.12 -19.46
N VAL A 114 -0.99 2.02 -19.04
CA VAL A 114 -1.87 3.20 -18.87
C VAL A 114 -1.50 3.97 -17.61
N CYS A 115 -1.08 3.27 -16.54
CA CYS A 115 -0.51 3.92 -15.36
C CYS A 115 0.79 4.66 -15.70
N GLU A 116 1.72 4.03 -16.43
CA GLU A 116 2.98 4.66 -16.88
C GLU A 116 2.72 5.93 -17.70
N MET A 117 1.84 5.83 -18.70
CA MET A 117 1.46 6.96 -19.54
C MET A 117 0.81 8.08 -18.72
N THR A 118 -0.11 7.76 -17.80
CA THR A 118 -0.78 8.76 -16.96
C THR A 118 0.20 9.48 -16.05
N ALA A 119 1.13 8.75 -15.41
CA ALA A 119 2.15 9.33 -14.55
C ALA A 119 3.08 10.29 -15.32
N GLU A 120 3.43 9.97 -16.57
CA GLU A 120 4.20 10.85 -17.44
C GLU A 120 3.44 12.11 -17.84
N ILE A 121 2.15 11.98 -18.18
CA ILE A 121 1.29 13.12 -18.52
C ILE A 121 1.11 14.04 -17.31
N ALA A 122 0.97 13.47 -16.11
CA ALA A 122 0.83 14.21 -14.88
C ALA A 122 2.12 14.92 -14.43
N GLY A 123 3.24 14.71 -15.12
CA GLY A 123 4.52 15.30 -14.74
C GLY A 123 5.10 14.70 -13.46
N VAL A 124 4.77 13.44 -13.15
CA VAL A 124 5.46 12.72 -12.07
C VAL A 124 6.85 12.35 -12.57
N VAL A 125 7.82 13.20 -12.24
CA VAL A 125 9.22 13.07 -12.62
C VAL A 125 10.09 13.33 -11.41
N ASP A 126 11.24 12.64 -11.38
CA ASP A 126 12.35 12.93 -10.47
C ASP A 126 13.04 14.24 -10.89
N GLU A 127 12.35 15.36 -10.68
CA GLU A 127 12.92 16.70 -10.80
C GLU A 127 13.56 17.04 -9.45
N GLY A 128 14.82 16.63 -9.26
CA GLY A 128 15.63 16.84 -8.06
C GLY A 128 15.97 18.30 -7.70
N ASP A 129 15.09 19.26 -8.03
CA ASP A 129 15.31 20.70 -7.87
C ASP A 129 14.16 21.43 -7.11
N THR A 130 13.16 20.71 -6.59
CA THR A 130 12.21 21.29 -5.62
C THR A 130 12.55 20.80 -4.21
N ASP A 131 12.82 21.72 -3.28
CA ASP A 131 13.03 21.42 -1.85
C ASP A 131 11.79 20.75 -1.20
N ASP A 132 10.65 20.80 -1.88
CA ASP A 132 9.37 20.26 -1.41
C ASP A 132 9.13 18.82 -1.90
N ARG A 133 8.73 17.98 -0.94
CA ARG A 133 8.31 16.62 -1.17
C ARG A 133 7.04 16.59 -2.05
N GLN A 134 7.13 16.04 -3.26
CA GLN A 134 5.97 15.90 -4.15
C GLN A 134 4.89 15.01 -3.53
N THR A 135 3.63 15.37 -3.76
CA THR A 135 2.47 14.60 -3.30
C THR A 135 1.69 14.07 -4.50
N VAL A 136 1.34 12.78 -4.49
CA VAL A 136 0.54 12.15 -5.55
C VAL A 136 -0.70 11.50 -4.94
N LEU A 137 -1.87 11.79 -5.49
CA LEU A 137 -3.16 11.26 -5.03
C LEU A 137 -3.84 10.42 -6.12
N ASP A 138 -4.34 9.25 -5.73
CA ASP A 138 -5.30 8.44 -6.49
C ASP A 138 -6.58 8.22 -5.67
N PRO A 139 -7.71 8.88 -6.00
CA PRO A 139 -8.95 8.83 -5.22
C PRO A 139 -9.81 7.59 -5.48
N ALA A 140 -9.37 6.66 -6.33
CA ALA A 140 -10.04 5.38 -6.58
C ALA A 140 -8.97 4.32 -6.89
N CYS A 141 -8.09 4.10 -5.91
CA CYS A 141 -6.77 3.52 -6.17
C CYS A 141 -6.76 2.03 -6.54
N GLY A 142 -7.83 1.27 -6.26
CA GLY A 142 -7.92 -0.14 -6.57
C GLY A 142 -6.81 -0.94 -5.88
N SER A 143 -5.96 -1.60 -6.67
CA SER A 143 -4.76 -2.29 -6.17
C SER A 143 -3.59 -1.35 -5.84
N GLY A 144 -3.70 -0.06 -6.15
CA GLY A 144 -2.65 0.94 -5.95
C GLY A 144 -1.68 1.04 -7.11
N ARG A 145 -1.91 0.31 -8.22
CA ARG A 145 -0.96 0.21 -9.35
C ARG A 145 -0.49 1.58 -9.88
N MET A 146 -1.36 2.58 -9.88
CA MET A 146 -1.00 3.96 -10.25
C MET A 146 0.02 4.57 -9.29
N LEU A 147 -0.22 4.44 -7.98
CA LEU A 147 0.67 4.94 -6.93
C LEU A 147 2.03 4.24 -6.96
N LEU A 148 2.05 2.94 -7.27
CA LEU A 148 3.28 2.17 -7.42
C LEU A 148 4.14 2.71 -8.58
N VAL A 149 3.52 3.00 -9.72
CA VAL A 149 4.21 3.61 -10.86
C VAL A 149 4.69 5.03 -10.51
N ALA A 150 3.87 5.81 -9.82
CA ALA A 150 4.25 7.16 -9.39
C ALA A 150 5.44 7.13 -8.43
N GLY A 151 5.41 6.29 -7.40
CA GLY A 151 6.49 6.13 -6.42
C GLY A 151 7.80 5.64 -7.03
N ARG A 152 7.78 4.89 -8.14
CA ARG A 152 9.01 4.55 -8.87
C ARG A 152 9.60 5.72 -9.64
N LYS A 153 8.74 6.55 -10.21
CA LYS A 153 9.17 7.75 -10.94
C LYS A 153 9.61 8.85 -9.99
N GLN A 154 9.08 8.87 -8.77
CA GLN A 154 9.45 9.79 -7.71
C GLN A 154 9.53 9.06 -6.35
N PRO A 155 10.68 8.46 -6.00
CA PRO A 155 10.86 7.69 -4.76
C PRO A 155 10.61 8.48 -3.48
N ASP A 156 10.87 9.80 -3.52
CA ASP A 156 10.65 10.67 -2.37
C ASP A 156 9.20 11.16 -2.26
N ALA A 157 8.30 10.80 -3.19
CA ALA A 157 6.91 11.27 -3.14
C ALA A 157 6.19 10.78 -1.86
N LEU A 158 5.25 11.58 -1.38
CA LEU A 158 4.22 11.13 -0.44
C LEU A 158 2.97 10.74 -1.22
N LEU A 159 2.57 9.48 -1.11
CA LEU A 159 1.48 8.92 -1.89
C LEU A 159 0.18 8.90 -1.08
N PHE A 160 -0.94 9.23 -1.70
CA PHE A 160 -2.27 9.11 -1.11
C PHE A 160 -3.14 8.24 -2.00
N GLY A 161 -3.73 7.20 -1.43
CA GLY A 161 -4.69 6.34 -2.12
C GLY A 161 -5.99 6.30 -1.36
N GLN A 162 -7.13 6.44 -2.04
CA GLN A 162 -8.43 6.20 -1.43
C GLN A 162 -9.21 5.18 -2.26
N ASP A 163 -9.82 4.21 -1.58
CA ASP A 163 -10.75 3.29 -2.23
C ASP A 163 -11.95 2.98 -1.32
N LYS A 164 -13.11 2.80 -1.95
CA LYS A 164 -14.36 2.46 -1.26
C LYS A 164 -14.41 0.98 -0.88
N ASP A 165 -13.74 0.12 -1.64
CA ASP A 165 -13.64 -1.30 -1.33
C ASP A 165 -12.56 -1.54 -0.25
N PRO A 166 -12.94 -2.08 0.93
CA PRO A 166 -11.99 -2.38 1.99
C PRO A 166 -10.89 -3.37 1.59
N LEU A 167 -11.14 -4.26 0.62
CA LEU A 167 -10.13 -5.19 0.14
C LEU A 167 -9.09 -4.46 -0.71
N CYS A 168 -9.52 -3.56 -1.60
CA CYS A 168 -8.65 -2.71 -2.42
C CYS A 168 -7.76 -1.79 -1.58
N ALA A 169 -8.33 -1.11 -0.58
CA ALA A 169 -7.55 -0.27 0.31
C ALA A 169 -6.46 -1.08 1.06
N ARG A 170 -6.78 -2.29 1.56
CA ARG A 170 -5.79 -3.17 2.21
C ARG A 170 -4.73 -3.69 1.23
N MET A 171 -5.13 -4.08 0.02
CA MET A 171 -4.19 -4.50 -1.02
C MET A 171 -3.22 -3.38 -1.38
N THR A 172 -3.72 -2.16 -1.55
CA THR A 172 -2.90 -0.97 -1.81
C THR A 172 -1.91 -0.72 -0.67
N ALA A 173 -2.35 -0.79 0.59
CA ALA A 173 -1.47 -0.64 1.74
C ALA A 173 -0.36 -1.70 1.78
N LEU A 174 -0.69 -2.97 1.48
CA LEU A 174 0.30 -4.04 1.36
C LEU A 174 1.28 -3.78 0.21
N ASN A 175 0.79 -3.42 -0.97
CA ASN A 175 1.62 -3.13 -2.14
C ASN A 175 2.61 -1.98 -1.86
N CYS A 176 2.14 -0.88 -1.27
CA CYS A 176 3.02 0.22 -0.85
C CYS A 176 4.04 -0.22 0.21
N CYS A 177 3.63 -1.05 1.18
CA CYS A 177 4.54 -1.60 2.19
C CYS A 177 5.62 -2.49 1.58
N PHE A 178 5.25 -3.42 0.69
CA PHE A 178 6.18 -4.38 0.08
C PHE A 178 7.19 -3.71 -0.85
N LEU A 179 6.79 -2.60 -1.49
CA LEU A 179 7.65 -1.82 -2.37
C LEU A 179 8.31 -0.63 -1.66
N ASN A 180 8.23 -0.59 -0.33
CA ASN A 180 8.93 0.39 0.51
C ASN A 180 8.55 1.85 0.18
N LEU A 181 7.26 2.11 -0.09
CA LEU A 181 6.76 3.44 -0.44
C LEU A 181 6.15 4.13 0.78
N ASP A 182 6.37 5.42 0.90
CA ASP A 182 5.68 6.28 1.88
C ASP A 182 4.28 6.63 1.37
N ALA A 183 3.25 6.17 2.07
CA ALA A 183 1.88 6.37 1.64
C ALA A 183 0.87 6.47 2.79
N TYR A 184 -0.23 7.16 2.54
CA TYR A 184 -1.47 7.07 3.30
C TYR A 184 -2.56 6.45 2.44
N ILE A 185 -3.08 5.30 2.86
CA ILE A 185 -4.10 4.56 2.14
C ILE A 185 -5.38 4.56 2.94
N ILE A 186 -6.44 5.13 2.36
CA ILE A 186 -7.72 5.39 2.99
C ILE A 186 -8.77 4.41 2.46
N GLN A 187 -9.46 3.74 3.37
CA GLN A 187 -10.75 3.12 3.07
C GLN A 187 -11.85 4.16 3.26
N GLY A 188 -12.63 4.44 2.21
CA GLY A 188 -13.76 5.36 2.30
C GLY A 188 -14.29 5.83 0.95
N ASP A 189 -15.27 6.72 0.98
CA ASP A 189 -15.91 7.24 -0.23
C ASP A 189 -15.38 8.64 -0.56
N SER A 190 -14.58 8.73 -1.61
CA SER A 190 -13.92 9.96 -2.06
C SER A 190 -14.93 11.04 -2.49
N LEU A 191 -16.14 10.66 -2.93
CA LEU A 191 -17.18 11.61 -3.33
C LEU A 191 -17.86 12.29 -2.14
N THR A 192 -17.90 11.61 -0.99
CA THR A 192 -18.47 12.15 0.26
C THR A 192 -17.38 12.63 1.23
N VAL A 193 -16.11 12.52 0.85
CA VAL A 193 -14.94 12.80 1.70
C VAL A 193 -15.01 12.00 3.01
N GLU A 194 -15.54 10.78 2.92
CA GLU A 194 -15.68 9.88 4.06
C GLU A 194 -14.40 9.07 4.24
N PHE A 195 -13.83 9.11 5.44
CA PHE A 195 -12.67 8.32 5.83
C PHE A 195 -13.13 7.34 6.91
N GLN A 196 -13.14 6.05 6.60
CA GLN A 196 -13.58 5.02 7.54
C GLN A 196 -12.40 4.42 8.31
N ARG A 197 -11.31 4.09 7.60
CA ARG A 197 -10.06 3.54 8.13
C ARG A 197 -8.92 4.07 7.27
N ALA A 198 -7.73 4.14 7.82
CA ALA A 198 -6.55 4.48 7.05
C ALA A 198 -5.31 3.70 7.52
N TRP A 199 -4.37 3.51 6.60
CA TRP A 199 -3.09 2.89 6.84
C TRP A 199 -1.97 3.83 6.41
N GLN A 200 -0.94 3.93 7.24
CA GLN A 200 0.31 4.58 6.89
C GLN A 200 1.32 3.51 6.52
N THR A 201 1.94 3.64 5.35
CA THR A 201 3.16 2.93 5.01
C THR A 201 4.36 3.85 5.11
N SER A 202 5.49 3.30 5.53
CA SER A 202 6.71 4.09 5.70
C SER A 202 7.91 3.37 5.13
N TYR A 203 8.74 4.13 4.42
CA TYR A 203 10.03 3.73 3.90
C TYR A 203 11.02 3.49 5.04
N SER A 204 11.81 2.43 4.93
CA SER A 204 13.03 2.28 5.72
C SER A 204 14.13 1.55 4.94
N SER A 205 15.37 1.71 5.38
CA SER A 205 16.50 0.94 4.82
C SER A 205 16.39 -0.58 5.05
N LEU A 206 15.50 -1.01 5.96
CA LEU A 206 15.24 -2.41 6.27
C LEU A 206 14.00 -2.97 5.54
N GLY A 207 13.33 -2.16 4.73
CA GLY A 207 12.07 -2.47 4.06
C GLY A 207 10.89 -1.68 4.63
N GLY A 208 9.76 -1.72 3.92
CA GLY A 208 8.60 -0.92 4.28
C GLY A 208 7.89 -1.46 5.52
N SER A 209 7.25 -0.55 6.25
CA SER A 209 6.35 -0.88 7.35
C SER A 209 4.93 -0.41 7.04
N VAL A 210 3.93 -1.04 7.66
CA VAL A 210 2.53 -0.62 7.58
C VAL A 210 1.91 -0.62 8.98
N ARG A 211 1.18 0.44 9.31
CA ARG A 211 0.30 0.48 10.49
C ARG A 211 -1.05 1.05 10.14
N GLU A 212 -2.05 0.66 10.91
CA GLU A 212 -3.36 1.30 10.88
C GLU A 212 -3.33 2.55 11.75
N LEU A 213 -4.02 3.60 11.29
CA LEU A 213 -4.24 4.83 12.03
C LEU A 213 -5.42 4.66 13.00
N ASP A 214 -5.34 5.28 14.17
CA ASP A 214 -6.49 5.37 15.07
C ASP A 214 -7.47 6.47 14.64
N ASP A 215 -8.62 6.56 15.32
CA ASP A 215 -9.71 7.48 14.94
C ASP A 215 -9.29 8.96 15.01
N GLU A 216 -8.38 9.32 15.91
CA GLU A 216 -7.86 10.69 16.04
C GLU A 216 -6.95 11.00 14.85
N GLU A 217 -6.01 10.10 14.54
CA GLU A 217 -5.11 10.24 13.39
C GLU A 217 -5.84 10.24 12.05
N VAL A 218 -6.91 9.44 11.90
CA VAL A 218 -7.78 9.45 10.71
C VAL A 218 -8.48 10.80 10.56
N SER A 219 -8.93 11.39 11.68
CA SER A 219 -9.59 12.71 11.68
C SER A 219 -8.62 13.82 11.28
N GLU A 220 -7.41 13.82 11.86
CA GLU A 220 -6.34 14.76 11.51
C GLU A 220 -5.94 14.63 10.04
N LEU A 221 -5.77 13.39 9.55
CA LEU A 221 -5.46 13.12 8.15
C LEU A 221 -6.54 13.68 7.23
N ARG A 222 -7.82 13.49 7.57
CA ARG A 222 -8.94 14.00 6.78
C ARG A 222 -8.94 15.53 6.72
N GLU A 223 -8.72 16.21 7.84
CA GLU A 223 -8.61 17.67 7.89
C GLU A 223 -7.46 18.15 7.00
N TRP A 224 -6.28 17.55 7.14
CA TRP A 224 -5.12 17.91 6.34
C TRP A 224 -5.35 17.71 4.83
N VAL A 225 -5.93 16.58 4.41
CA VAL A 225 -6.24 16.33 3.00
C VAL A 225 -7.25 17.35 2.48
N THR A 226 -8.31 17.64 3.25
CA THR A 226 -9.37 18.56 2.83
C THR A 226 -8.86 20.01 2.72
N ASP A 227 -8.06 20.46 3.69
CA ASP A 227 -7.42 21.78 3.66
C ASP A 227 -6.51 21.92 2.45
N ALA A 228 -5.71 20.90 2.11
CA ALA A 228 -4.84 20.93 0.94
C ALA A 228 -5.64 21.10 -0.37
N PHE A 229 -6.80 20.43 -0.47
CA PHE A 229 -7.71 20.59 -1.59
C PHE A 229 -8.31 22.00 -1.70
N GLU A 230 -8.82 22.55 -0.60
CA GLU A 230 -9.44 23.88 -0.59
C GLU A 230 -8.45 24.97 -1.00
N ASN A 231 -7.23 24.94 -0.45
CA ASN A 231 -6.19 25.92 -0.77
C ASN A 231 -5.73 25.83 -2.24
N THR A 232 -5.65 24.63 -2.82
CA THR A 232 -5.31 24.46 -4.25
C THR A 232 -6.37 25.09 -5.15
N VAL A 233 -7.64 25.00 -4.77
CA VAL A 233 -8.74 25.61 -5.52
C VAL A 233 -8.71 27.14 -5.41
N GLU A 234 -8.36 27.69 -4.24
CA GLU A 234 -8.21 29.13 -4.05
C GLU A 234 -7.07 29.71 -4.89
N ASP A 235 -5.89 29.09 -4.89
CA ASP A 235 -4.73 29.51 -5.68
C ASP A 235 -4.99 29.45 -7.20
N SER A 236 -5.78 28.48 -7.66
CA SER A 236 -6.15 28.35 -9.08
C SER A 236 -7.19 29.38 -9.56
N ASN A 237 -7.90 30.04 -8.64
CA ASN A 237 -8.92 31.04 -8.94
C ASN A 237 -8.42 32.49 -8.85
N ASP A 238 -7.16 32.71 -8.47
CA ASP A 238 -6.58 34.05 -8.42
C ASP A 238 -6.15 34.51 -9.83
N PRO A 239 -6.50 35.74 -10.29
CA PRO A 239 -6.09 36.21 -11.61
C PRO A 239 -4.55 36.34 -11.70
N SER A 240 -3.98 35.96 -12.84
CA SER A 240 -2.53 35.93 -13.09
C SER A 240 -1.77 37.17 -12.53
N PRO A 241 -0.61 36.98 -11.87
CA PRO A 241 0.07 38.04 -11.15
C PRO A 241 0.93 38.90 -12.10
N GLU A 242 0.35 39.96 -12.65
CA GLU A 242 1.10 41.21 -12.75
C GLU A 242 0.88 42.00 -11.47
N GLN A 243 1.94 42.08 -10.65
CA GLN A 243 2.10 42.90 -9.45
C GLN A 243 1.63 42.29 -8.12
N GLN A 244 2.51 41.50 -7.49
CA GLN A 244 3.04 41.85 -6.16
C GLN A 244 4.23 40.96 -5.83
N ARG A 245 5.36 41.63 -5.55
CA ARG A 245 6.51 41.00 -4.90
C ARG A 245 6.29 41.07 -3.40
N ASP A 246 6.72 40.01 -2.73
CA ASP A 246 7.10 39.92 -1.31
C ASP A 246 6.04 39.39 -0.34
N ALA A 247 6.11 38.10 0.01
CA ALA A 247 6.01 37.56 1.38
C ALA A 247 6.38 36.06 1.39
N GLY A 248 7.14 35.64 2.40
CA GLY A 248 7.88 34.38 2.44
C GLY A 248 7.06 33.10 2.60
N SER A 249 7.64 32.02 2.07
CA SER A 249 7.18 30.63 2.20
C SER A 249 7.23 30.17 3.66
N LYS A 250 6.17 29.48 4.11
CA LYS A 250 6.16 28.70 5.35
C LYS A 250 6.24 27.22 4.96
N ASP A 251 7.38 26.60 5.22
CA ASP A 251 7.53 25.14 5.25
C ASP A 251 6.41 24.51 6.08
N ARG A 252 5.76 23.47 5.53
CA ARG A 252 4.79 22.65 6.26
C ARG A 252 5.14 21.17 6.10
N THR A 253 5.78 20.63 7.12
CA THR A 253 5.96 19.20 7.34
C THR A 253 4.64 18.55 7.80
N ALA A 254 4.38 17.34 7.29
CA ALA A 254 3.31 16.44 7.74
C ALA A 254 3.41 16.14 9.25
N PRO A 255 2.32 15.68 9.91
CA PRO A 255 2.36 15.32 11.33
C PRO A 255 3.50 14.32 11.62
N VAL A 256 4.23 14.63 12.69
CA VAL A 256 5.56 14.13 13.03
C VAL A 256 5.66 12.60 12.95
N ALA A 257 6.47 12.11 12.00
CA ALA A 257 7.09 10.79 12.13
C ALA A 257 8.01 10.84 13.35
N THR A 258 7.67 10.11 14.41
CA THR A 258 8.55 9.94 15.58
C THR A 258 9.79 9.18 15.14
N SER A 259 10.87 9.92 14.87
CA SER A 259 12.19 9.35 14.65
C SER A 259 12.70 8.74 15.95
N VAL A 260 13.00 7.44 15.91
CA VAL A 260 13.74 6.77 16.98
C VAL A 260 15.21 7.22 16.89
N PRO A 261 15.83 7.76 17.94
CA PRO A 261 17.23 8.18 17.88
C PRO A 261 18.15 6.98 17.71
N SER A 262 18.98 6.99 16.67
CA SER A 262 20.11 6.08 16.52
C SER A 262 21.21 6.46 17.51
N GLU A 263 21.36 5.70 18.60
CA GLU A 263 22.59 5.73 19.39
C GLU A 263 23.71 5.04 18.60
N GLN A 264 24.53 5.84 17.92
CA GLN A 264 25.92 5.49 17.65
C GLN A 264 26.80 6.68 18.02
N ALA A 265 27.35 6.64 19.22
CA ALA A 265 28.52 7.40 19.61
C ALA A 265 29.44 6.54 20.47
N GLY A 266 30.60 6.18 19.91
CA GLY A 266 31.83 6.00 20.67
C GLY A 266 32.22 4.57 21.07
N LEU A 267 32.71 3.77 20.12
CA LEU A 267 33.66 2.69 20.41
C LEU A 267 34.88 2.79 19.48
N ASP A 268 35.58 3.93 19.57
CA ASP A 268 36.98 4.07 19.14
C ASP A 268 37.79 4.54 20.35
N ALA A 269 38.02 3.63 21.29
CA ALA A 269 38.91 3.87 22.43
C ALA A 269 39.50 2.58 23.00
N PHE A 270 40.04 1.68 22.18
CA PHE A 270 41.00 0.67 22.67
C PHE A 270 42.02 0.31 21.59
N LYS A 271 43.01 1.18 21.39
CA LYS A 271 44.34 0.79 20.92
C LYS A 271 45.44 1.54 21.70
N SER A 272 46.33 0.72 22.27
CA SER A 272 47.69 0.94 22.83
C SER A 272 47.88 1.72 24.14
N SER A 273 48.38 0.99 25.16
CA SER A 273 49.50 1.22 26.13
C SER A 273 49.12 0.40 27.39
N ASP A 274 49.81 -0.61 27.90
CA ASP A 274 51.17 -1.17 27.80
C ASP A 274 51.13 -2.70 27.70
#